data_AF-A0A258X1D2-F1
#
_entry.id   AF-A0A258X1D2-F1
#
_cell.length_a   1.000
_cell.length_b   1.000
_cell.length_c   1.000
_cell.angle_alpha   90.00
_cell.angle_beta   90.00
_cell.angle_gamma   90.00
#
_symmetry.space_group_name_H-M   'P 1'
#
loop_
_entity.id
_entity.type
_entity.pdbx_description
1 polymer ?
#
loop_
_entity_poly.entity_id
_entity_poly.type
_entity_poly.pdbx_seq_one_letter_code
_entity_poly.pdbx_strand_id
1 'polypeptide(L)'
;MSQNLSKDVEGLLNLPKANQDQIFKQFAKFEKPERISVMEKHQKMLYRLKNLHLPYPIHEISYVALIFAIVQYQDEQKKIANKNYDRLSLEEIGELTTYEAKIYQAKHERPSPKTQDLMSKWGTVVYLKNKGFSFGDISGIIEDKYGIKVSIATIKRSWDRMKNLEAIGNSA
;
A
#
# COMPACT_ATOMS: atom_id res chain seq x y z
N MET A 1 -26.84 -18.47 -11.50
CA MET A 1 -25.58 -17.77 -11.16
C MET A 1 -24.35 -18.37 -11.82
N SER A 2 -24.18 -19.70 -11.89
CA SER A 2 -23.02 -20.37 -12.51
C SER A 2 -22.87 -20.14 -14.04
N GLN A 3 -23.98 -20.10 -14.78
CA GLN A 3 -23.94 -19.89 -16.24
C GLN A 3 -23.46 -18.49 -16.67
N ASN A 4 -23.72 -17.45 -15.87
CA ASN A 4 -23.24 -16.10 -16.17
C ASN A 4 -21.72 -16.02 -16.01
N LEU A 5 -21.18 -16.56 -14.91
CA LEU A 5 -19.73 -16.59 -14.66
C LEU A 5 -18.97 -17.39 -15.72
N SER A 6 -19.53 -18.50 -16.21
CA SER A 6 -18.91 -19.27 -17.31
C SER A 6 -18.83 -18.46 -18.60
N LYS A 7 -19.90 -17.73 -18.95
CA LYS A 7 -19.90 -16.82 -20.11
C LYS A 7 -18.94 -15.65 -19.93
N ASP A 8 -18.81 -15.14 -18.71
CA ASP A 8 -17.89 -14.05 -18.42
C ASP A 8 -16.41 -14.50 -18.55
N VAL A 9 -16.09 -15.74 -18.14
CA VAL A 9 -14.74 -16.31 -18.34
C VAL A 9 -14.41 -16.43 -19.82
N GLU A 10 -15.33 -16.96 -20.62
CA GLU A 10 -15.15 -17.11 -22.06
C GLU A 10 -15.06 -15.74 -22.76
N GLY A 11 -15.85 -14.75 -22.32
CA GLY A 11 -15.76 -13.37 -22.80
C GLY A 11 -14.42 -12.69 -22.49
N LEU A 12 -13.84 -12.98 -21.32
CA LEU A 12 -12.53 -12.43 -20.91
C LEU A 12 -11.35 -13.13 -21.59
N LEU A 13 -11.43 -14.43 -21.86
CA LEU A 13 -10.42 -15.13 -22.67
C LEU A 13 -10.41 -14.61 -24.11
N ASN A 14 -11.58 -14.31 -24.64
CA ASN A 14 -11.76 -13.79 -26.00
C ASN A 14 -11.65 -12.27 -26.13
N LEU A 15 -11.32 -11.56 -25.05
CA LEU A 15 -11.15 -10.11 -25.09
C LEU A 15 -10.00 -9.74 -26.03
N PRO A 16 -10.12 -8.68 -26.85
CA PRO A 16 -9.04 -8.26 -27.73
C PRO A 16 -7.73 -8.08 -26.95
N LYS A 17 -6.62 -8.61 -27.48
CA LYS A 17 -5.31 -8.56 -26.82
C LYS A 17 -4.92 -7.14 -26.39
N ALA A 18 -5.25 -6.13 -27.21
CA ALA A 18 -5.01 -4.73 -26.88
C ALA A 18 -5.67 -4.29 -25.57
N ASN A 19 -6.88 -4.77 -25.28
CA ASN A 19 -7.61 -4.46 -24.05
C ASN A 19 -7.01 -5.20 -22.85
N GLN A 20 -6.62 -6.47 -23.02
CA GLN A 20 -5.93 -7.24 -21.99
C GLN A 20 -4.60 -6.57 -21.61
N ASP A 21 -3.80 -6.18 -22.62
CA ASP A 21 -2.54 -5.47 -22.44
C ASP A 21 -2.74 -4.13 -21.72
N GLN A 22 -3.83 -3.41 -22.01
CA GLN A 22 -4.15 -2.16 -21.32
C GLN A 22 -4.45 -2.37 -19.84
N ILE A 23 -5.20 -3.43 -19.49
CA ILE A 23 -5.50 -3.79 -18.09
C ILE A 23 -4.20 -4.09 -17.33
N PHE A 24 -3.30 -4.90 -17.91
CA PHE A 24 -2.01 -5.20 -17.26
C PHE A 24 -1.07 -3.99 -17.18
N LYS A 25 -1.06 -3.12 -18.20
CA LYS A 25 -0.31 -1.86 -18.13
C LYS A 25 -0.80 -0.97 -16.99
N GLN A 26 -2.10 -0.98 -16.70
CA GLN A 26 -2.63 -0.23 -15.56
C GLN A 26 -2.24 -0.88 -14.22
N PHE A 27 -2.35 -2.21 -14.11
CA PHE A 27 -1.90 -2.94 -12.92
C PHE A 27 -0.40 -2.71 -12.62
N ALA A 28 0.44 -2.66 -13.65
CA ALA A 28 1.87 -2.36 -13.50
C ALA A 28 2.14 -0.96 -12.92
N LYS A 29 1.20 -0.01 -13.06
CA LYS A 29 1.31 1.34 -12.49
C LYS A 29 0.87 1.42 -11.03
N PHE A 30 0.18 0.41 -10.50
CA PHE A 30 -0.27 0.41 -9.12
C PHE A 30 0.92 0.37 -8.15
N GLU A 31 0.77 1.04 -7.01
CA GLU A 31 1.70 0.99 -5.90
C GLU A 31 1.63 -0.38 -5.21
N LYS A 32 2.68 -0.74 -4.46
CA LYS A 32 2.76 -2.06 -3.80
C LYS A 32 1.51 -2.43 -2.97
N PRO A 33 0.93 -1.53 -2.13
CA PRO A 33 -0.27 -1.86 -1.35
C PRO A 33 -1.48 -2.18 -2.23
N GLU A 34 -1.66 -1.44 -3.32
CA GLU A 34 -2.76 -1.64 -4.27
C GLU A 34 -2.62 -2.98 -5.00
N ARG A 35 -1.39 -3.34 -5.40
CA ARG A 35 -1.10 -4.65 -5.98
C ARG A 35 -1.44 -5.78 -5.02
N ILE A 36 -1.13 -5.64 -3.72
CA ILE A 36 -1.48 -6.64 -2.70
C ILE A 36 -3.00 -6.81 -2.62
N SER A 37 -3.77 -5.71 -2.58
CA SER A 37 -5.24 -5.77 -2.57
C SER A 37 -5.82 -6.45 -3.82
N VAL A 38 -5.25 -6.21 -4.99
CA VAL A 38 -5.63 -6.92 -6.23
C VAL A 38 -5.32 -8.42 -6.12
N MET A 39 -4.15 -8.79 -5.58
CA MET A 39 -3.78 -10.21 -5.42
C MET A 39 -4.69 -10.95 -4.44
N GLU A 40 -5.15 -10.31 -3.37
CA GLU A 40 -6.15 -10.89 -2.46
C GLU A 40 -7.49 -11.16 -3.18
N LYS A 41 -7.95 -10.21 -4.01
CA LYS A 41 -9.16 -10.38 -4.82
C LYS A 41 -8.99 -11.47 -5.88
N HIS A 42 -7.82 -11.53 -6.52
CA HIS A 42 -7.44 -12.58 -7.47
C HIS A 42 -7.56 -13.95 -6.83
N GLN A 43 -6.99 -14.13 -5.64
CA GLN A 43 -7.06 -15.40 -4.92
C GLN A 43 -8.52 -15.83 -4.64
N LYS A 44 -9.35 -14.91 -4.14
CA LYS A 44 -10.78 -15.16 -3.89
C LYS A 44 -11.52 -15.55 -5.18
N MET A 45 -11.26 -14.84 -6.27
CA MET A 45 -11.89 -15.10 -7.57
C MET A 45 -11.42 -16.44 -8.15
N LEU A 46 -10.14 -16.76 -8.05
CA LEU A 46 -9.57 -18.02 -8.50
C LEU A 46 -10.22 -19.22 -7.79
N TYR A 47 -10.37 -19.16 -6.47
CA TYR A 47 -11.08 -20.22 -5.74
C TYR A 47 -12.53 -20.35 -6.20
N ARG A 48 -13.23 -19.23 -6.38
CA ARG A 48 -14.61 -19.22 -6.87
C ARG A 48 -14.73 -19.88 -8.25
N LEU A 49 -13.85 -19.51 -9.20
CA LEU A 49 -13.88 -20.04 -10.56
C LEU A 49 -13.44 -21.51 -10.62
N LYS A 50 -12.46 -21.91 -9.80
CA LYS A 50 -12.04 -23.32 -9.68
C LYS A 50 -13.20 -24.23 -9.25
N ASN A 51 -14.06 -23.74 -8.36
CA ASN A 51 -15.22 -24.49 -7.87
C ASN A 51 -16.35 -24.62 -8.89
N LEU A 52 -16.30 -23.91 -10.03
CA LEU A 52 -17.32 -24.00 -11.09
C LEU A 52 -17.08 -25.14 -12.08
N HIS A 53 -16.01 -25.93 -11.89
CA HIS A 53 -15.65 -27.07 -12.77
C HIS A 53 -15.63 -26.71 -14.25
N LEU A 54 -15.11 -25.52 -14.57
CA LEU A 54 -15.00 -25.04 -15.94
C LEU A 54 -14.04 -25.93 -16.76
N PRO A 55 -14.28 -26.11 -18.07
CA PRO A 55 -13.47 -26.95 -18.94
C PRO A 55 -12.14 -26.29 -19.35
N TYR A 56 -11.58 -25.43 -18.50
CA TYR A 56 -10.35 -24.68 -18.77
C TYR A 56 -9.24 -25.10 -17.79
N PRO A 57 -7.98 -25.12 -18.22
CA PRO A 57 -6.87 -25.41 -17.33
C PRO A 57 -6.68 -24.31 -16.28
N ILE A 58 -6.12 -24.68 -15.13
CA ILE A 58 -6.02 -23.78 -13.96
C ILE A 58 -5.27 -22.47 -14.23
N HIS A 59 -4.31 -22.47 -15.16
CA HIS A 59 -3.55 -21.27 -15.50
C HIS A 59 -4.39 -20.27 -16.29
N GLU A 60 -5.25 -20.72 -17.20
CA GLU A 60 -6.22 -19.86 -17.90
C GLU A 60 -7.24 -19.29 -16.93
N ILE A 61 -7.74 -20.11 -16.01
CA ILE A 61 -8.65 -19.65 -14.94
C ILE A 61 -7.97 -18.61 -14.05
N SER A 62 -6.71 -18.83 -13.68
CA SER A 62 -5.92 -17.88 -12.88
C SER A 62 -5.69 -16.56 -13.60
N TYR A 63 -5.39 -16.62 -14.91
CA TYR A 63 -5.22 -15.43 -15.75
C TYR A 63 -6.51 -14.59 -15.80
N VAL A 64 -7.64 -15.23 -16.06
CA VAL A 64 -8.96 -14.58 -16.09
C VAL A 64 -9.33 -14.01 -14.73
N ALA A 65 -9.08 -14.76 -13.65
CA ALA A 65 -9.31 -14.31 -12.29
C ALA A 65 -8.52 -13.02 -11.97
N LEU A 66 -7.30 -12.90 -12.51
CA LEU A 66 -6.46 -11.73 -12.30
C LEU A 66 -7.01 -10.51 -13.06
N ILE A 67 -7.43 -10.70 -14.31
CA ILE A 67 -8.10 -9.65 -15.09
C ILE A 67 -9.34 -9.14 -14.34
N PHE A 68 -10.18 -10.06 -13.85
CA PHE A 68 -11.35 -9.73 -13.04
C PHE A 68 -10.99 -8.91 -11.81
N ALA A 69 -9.96 -9.34 -11.07
CA ALA A 69 -9.53 -8.67 -9.86
C ALA A 69 -9.04 -7.24 -10.12
N ILE A 70 -8.30 -7.03 -11.22
CA ILE A 70 -7.82 -5.70 -11.62
C ILE A 70 -9.00 -4.79 -11.99
N VAL A 71 -9.92 -5.28 -12.82
CA VAL A 71 -11.10 -4.49 -13.24
C VAL A 71 -11.98 -4.16 -12.04
N GLN A 72 -12.27 -5.15 -11.18
CA GLN A 72 -13.05 -4.94 -9.97
C GLN A 72 -12.40 -3.90 -9.05
N TYR A 73 -11.09 -3.98 -8.85
CA TYR A 73 -10.35 -3.00 -8.06
C TYR A 73 -10.46 -1.59 -8.63
N GLN A 74 -10.36 -1.44 -9.95
CA GLN A 74 -10.49 -0.14 -10.62
C GLN A 74 -11.89 0.44 -10.52
N ASP A 75 -12.93 -0.38 -10.65
CA ASP A 75 -14.31 0.07 -10.52
C ASP A 75 -14.62 0.46 -9.09
N GLU A 76 -14.10 -0.26 -8.10
CA GLU A 76 -14.11 0.17 -6.71
C GLU A 76 -13.44 1.54 -6.57
N GLN A 77 -12.19 1.71 -7.03
CA GLN A 77 -11.49 3.01 -6.99
C GLN A 77 -12.28 4.15 -7.65
N LYS A 78 -12.94 3.90 -8.80
CA LYS A 78 -13.80 4.90 -9.45
C LYS A 78 -15.03 5.23 -8.61
N LYS A 79 -15.65 4.24 -7.97
CA LYS A 79 -16.76 4.48 -7.02
C LYS A 79 -16.30 5.31 -5.83
N ILE A 80 -15.10 5.02 -5.28
CA ILE A 80 -14.47 5.83 -4.22
C ILE A 80 -14.27 7.27 -4.70
N ALA A 81 -13.62 7.44 -5.86
CA ALA A 81 -13.28 8.75 -6.41
C ALA A 81 -14.51 9.60 -6.72
N ASN A 82 -15.62 8.96 -7.13
CA ASN A 82 -16.86 9.65 -7.46
C ASN A 82 -17.73 9.98 -6.23
N LYS A 83 -17.34 9.59 -5.00
CA LYS A 83 -17.97 9.98 -3.73
C LYS A 83 -19.51 9.90 -3.71
N ASN A 84 -20.09 8.95 -4.44
CA ASN A 84 -21.55 8.75 -4.46
C ASN A 84 -21.97 7.95 -3.23
N TYR A 85 -21.87 8.57 -2.04
CA TYR A 85 -22.25 7.97 -0.77
C TYR A 85 -23.76 7.67 -0.69
N ASP A 86 -24.58 8.34 -1.50
CA ASP A 86 -26.05 8.19 -1.51
C ASP A 86 -26.56 6.81 -1.95
N ARG A 87 -25.70 5.96 -2.54
CA ARG A 87 -26.08 4.63 -3.05
C ARG A 87 -25.35 3.48 -2.37
N LEU A 88 -24.57 3.76 -1.34
CA LEU A 88 -23.74 2.77 -0.66
C LEU A 88 -24.40 2.31 0.64
N SER A 89 -24.26 1.02 0.95
CA SER A 89 -24.68 0.50 2.25
C SER A 89 -23.76 1.01 3.36
N LEU A 90 -24.24 0.97 4.62
CA LEU A 90 -23.42 1.33 5.79
C LEU A 90 -22.12 0.52 5.89
N GLU A 91 -22.15 -0.74 5.46
CA GLU A 91 -20.98 -1.61 5.42
C GLU A 91 -19.98 -1.16 4.35
N GLU A 92 -20.45 -0.81 3.14
CA GLU A 92 -19.62 -0.28 2.06
C GLU A 92 -18.99 1.08 2.43
N ILE A 93 -19.73 1.93 3.16
CA ILE A 93 -19.20 3.19 3.72
C ILE A 93 -18.11 2.92 4.76
N GLY A 94 -18.29 1.89 5.59
CA GLY A 94 -17.29 1.46 6.57
C GLY A 94 -15.98 0.97 5.91
N GLU A 95 -16.10 0.14 4.87
CA GLU A 95 -14.95 -0.34 4.09
C GLU A 95 -14.20 0.80 3.41
N LEU A 96 -14.93 1.76 2.83
CA LEU A 96 -14.40 2.98 2.22
C LEU A 96 -13.60 3.82 3.21
N THR A 97 -14.22 4.12 4.36
CA THR A 97 -13.58 4.93 5.40
C THR A 97 -12.31 4.25 5.91
N THR A 98 -12.33 2.93 6.07
CA THR A 98 -11.17 2.15 6.48
C THR A 98 -10.05 2.19 5.43
N TYR A 99 -10.40 2.13 4.16
CA TYR A 99 -9.44 2.19 3.07
C TYR A 99 -8.82 3.60 2.92
N GLU A 100 -9.63 4.65 3.02
CA GLU A 100 -9.15 6.04 3.06
C GLU A 100 -8.21 6.28 4.25
N ALA A 101 -8.54 5.74 5.42
CA ALA A 101 -7.69 5.80 6.59
C ALA A 101 -6.34 5.10 6.36
N LYS A 102 -6.32 3.93 5.70
CA LYS A 102 -5.09 3.22 5.32
C LYS A 102 -4.25 4.01 4.33
N ILE A 103 -4.86 4.63 3.30
CA ILE A 103 -4.14 5.52 2.36
C ILE A 103 -3.56 6.71 3.11
N TYR A 104 -4.33 7.33 4.00
CA TYR A 104 -3.89 8.46 4.79
C TYR A 104 -2.70 8.08 5.68
N GLN A 105 -2.78 6.96 6.39
CA GLN A 105 -1.66 6.41 7.17
C GLN A 105 -0.43 6.17 6.30
N ALA A 106 -0.57 5.48 5.16
CA ALA A 106 0.55 5.21 4.25
C ALA A 106 1.20 6.50 3.72
N LYS A 107 0.43 7.56 3.49
CA LYS A 107 0.97 8.89 3.11
C LYS A 107 1.72 9.57 4.26
N HIS A 108 1.27 9.41 5.50
CA HIS A 108 1.87 10.02 6.69
C HIS A 108 3.04 9.21 7.27
N GLU A 109 3.14 7.93 6.93
CA GLU A 109 4.26 7.06 7.29
C GLU A 109 5.50 7.26 6.41
N ARG A 110 5.34 7.90 5.22
CA ARG A 110 6.48 8.27 4.40
C ARG A 110 7.36 9.24 5.19
N PRO A 111 8.63 8.90 5.47
CA PRO A 111 9.52 9.81 6.19
C PRO A 111 9.64 11.10 5.39
N SER A 112 9.41 12.24 6.06
CA SER A 112 9.60 13.54 5.42
C SER A 112 11.03 13.66 4.89
N PRO A 113 11.29 14.44 3.82
CA PRO A 113 12.65 14.67 3.32
C PRO A 113 13.62 15.06 4.44
N LYS A 114 13.18 15.91 5.38
CA LYS A 114 13.95 16.31 6.56
C LYS A 114 14.26 15.15 7.52
N THR A 115 13.34 14.20 7.67
CA THR A 115 13.57 12.98 8.45
C THR A 115 14.61 12.11 7.76
N GLN A 116 14.55 11.99 6.45
CA GLN A 116 15.52 11.22 5.66
C GLN A 116 16.92 11.85 5.72
N ASP A 117 17.01 13.17 5.62
CA ASP A 117 18.26 13.92 5.79
C ASP A 117 18.83 13.75 7.20
N LEU A 118 17.98 13.81 8.24
CA LEU A 118 18.38 13.51 9.62
C LEU A 118 18.91 12.07 9.76
N MET A 119 18.27 11.08 9.13
CA MET A 119 18.72 9.69 9.16
C MET A 119 20.11 9.54 8.53
N SER A 120 20.43 10.29 7.47
CA SER A 120 21.79 10.29 6.89
C SER A 120 22.87 10.77 7.88
N LYS A 121 22.49 11.56 8.89
CA LYS A 121 23.38 12.09 9.93
C LYS A 121 23.16 11.42 11.29
N TRP A 122 22.46 10.29 11.33
CA TRP A 122 22.07 9.64 12.58
C TRP A 122 23.26 9.24 13.45
N GLY A 123 24.39 8.85 12.85
CA GLY A 123 25.63 8.59 13.60
C GLY A 123 26.13 9.79 14.42
N THR A 124 25.94 11.02 13.92
CA THR A 124 26.26 12.23 14.69
C THR A 124 25.28 12.42 15.85
N VAL A 125 23.99 12.19 15.62
CA VAL A 125 22.95 12.28 16.66
C VAL A 125 23.24 11.30 17.80
N VAL A 126 23.57 10.04 17.48
CA VAL A 126 23.93 9.01 18.45
C VAL A 126 25.18 9.38 19.23
N TYR A 127 26.24 9.80 18.53
CA TYR A 127 27.48 10.23 19.17
C TYR A 127 27.23 11.37 20.17
N LEU A 128 26.53 12.43 19.76
CA LEU A 128 26.23 13.58 20.62
C LEU A 128 25.33 13.18 21.78
N LYS A 129 24.32 12.33 21.53
CA LYS A 129 23.42 11.91 22.60
C LYS A 129 24.12 11.08 23.67
N ASN A 130 25.04 10.20 23.25
CA ASN A 130 25.88 9.41 24.16
C ASN A 130 26.90 10.27 24.93
N LYS A 131 27.26 11.44 24.41
CA LYS A 131 28.06 12.45 25.11
C LYS A 131 27.26 13.32 26.09
N GLY A 132 25.96 13.08 26.23
CA GLY A 132 25.10 13.76 27.20
C GLY A 132 24.41 15.02 26.69
N PHE A 133 24.54 15.36 25.39
CA PHE A 133 23.88 16.54 24.83
C PHE A 133 22.35 16.42 24.87
N SER A 134 21.68 17.56 25.07
CA SER A 134 20.22 17.64 24.98
C SER A 134 19.78 17.56 23.50
N PHE A 135 18.53 17.18 23.26
CA PHE A 135 18.01 17.20 21.89
C PHE A 135 17.93 18.63 21.30
N GLY A 136 17.89 19.66 22.15
CA GLY A 136 18.01 21.06 21.73
C GLY A 136 19.40 21.36 21.17
N ASP A 137 20.45 20.98 21.90
CA ASP A 137 21.83 21.18 21.46
C ASP A 137 22.13 20.41 20.18
N ILE A 138 21.65 19.16 20.10
CA ILE A 138 21.79 18.34 18.90
C ILE A 138 21.09 19.00 17.71
N SER A 139 19.90 19.55 17.92
CA SER A 139 19.17 20.27 16.87
C SER A 139 19.97 21.45 16.33
N GLY A 140 20.53 22.28 17.22
CA GLY A 140 21.37 23.42 16.84
C GLY A 140 22.62 22.97 16.07
N ILE A 141 23.35 21.97 16.59
CA ILE A 141 24.56 21.45 15.94
C ILE A 141 24.26 20.89 14.55
N ILE A 142 23.13 20.21 14.37
CA ILE A 142 22.72 19.65 13.08
C ILE A 142 22.35 20.77 12.08
N GLU A 143 21.66 21.82 12.55
CA GLU A 143 21.33 22.99 11.73
C GLU A 143 22.61 23.74 11.32
N ASP A 144 23.50 24.02 12.27
CA ASP A 144 24.73 24.79 12.03
C ASP A 144 25.73 24.05 11.15
N LYS A 145 25.93 22.74 11.38
CA LYS A 145 26.97 21.97 10.68
C LYS A 145 26.54 21.43 9.33
N TYR A 146 25.25 21.12 9.17
CA TYR A 146 24.74 20.43 7.99
C TYR A 146 23.64 21.20 7.26
N GLY A 147 23.21 22.36 7.76
CA GLY A 147 22.13 23.16 7.16
C GLY A 147 20.74 22.51 7.27
N ILE A 148 20.60 21.48 8.11
CA ILE A 148 19.35 20.71 8.20
C ILE A 148 18.52 21.24 9.36
N LYS A 149 17.46 21.99 9.05
CA LYS A 149 16.52 22.48 10.05
C LYS A 149 15.54 21.39 10.48
N VAL A 150 15.86 20.73 11.59
CA VAL A 150 15.07 19.65 12.20
C VAL A 150 14.50 20.12 13.53
N SER A 151 13.25 19.75 13.85
CA SER A 151 12.70 20.07 15.17
C SER A 151 13.19 19.10 16.25
N ILE A 152 13.31 19.58 17.49
CA ILE A 152 13.61 18.75 18.68
C ILE A 152 12.67 17.55 18.77
N ALA A 153 11.36 17.77 18.51
CA ALA A 153 10.35 16.72 18.52
C ALA A 153 10.59 15.63 17.45
N THR A 154 11.15 16.00 16.29
CA THR A 154 11.51 15.05 15.23
C THR A 154 12.70 14.18 15.64
N ILE A 155 13.73 14.79 16.24
CA ILE A 155 14.92 14.06 16.73
C ILE A 155 14.52 13.08 17.84
N LYS A 156 13.73 13.55 18.82
CA LYS A 156 13.24 12.70 19.93
C LYS A 156 12.39 11.54 19.43
N ARG A 157 11.40 11.78 18.56
CA ARG A 157 10.57 10.70 17.99
C ARG A 157 11.40 9.67 17.24
N SER A 158 12.40 10.12 16.47
CA SER A 158 13.29 9.23 15.74
C SER A 158 14.16 8.40 16.70
N TRP A 159 14.61 9.01 17.80
CA TRP A 159 15.39 8.35 18.84
C TRP A 159 14.60 7.23 19.53
N ASP A 160 13.39 7.55 19.98
CA ASP A 160 12.50 6.60 20.65
C ASP A 160 12.13 5.44 19.71
N ARG A 161 11.89 5.72 18.43
CA ARG A 161 11.64 4.69 17.40
C ARG A 161 12.82 3.73 17.26
N MET A 162 14.06 4.24 17.23
CA MET A 162 15.26 3.41 17.10
C MET A 162 15.49 2.54 18.34
N LYS A 163 15.29 3.10 19.55
CA LYS A 163 15.37 2.32 20.79
C LYS A 163 14.35 1.17 20.83
N ASN A 164 13.13 1.42 20.38
CA ASN A 164 12.11 0.38 20.31
C ASN A 164 12.49 -0.73 19.32
N LEU A 165 13.13 -0.41 18.20
CA LEU A 165 13.62 -1.40 17.24
C LEU A 165 14.79 -2.23 17.80
N GLU A 166 15.71 -1.61 18.53
CA GLU A 166 16.80 -2.33 19.23
C GLU A 166 16.25 -3.27 20.31
N ALA A 167 15.24 -2.85 21.07
CA ALA A 167 14.59 -3.69 22.07
C ALA A 167 13.91 -4.92 21.47
N ILE A 168 13.26 -4.76 20.31
CA ILE A 168 12.62 -5.87 19.59
C ILE A 168 13.67 -6.83 19.00
N GLY A 169 14.77 -6.31 18.44
CA GLY A 169 15.84 -7.11 17.85
C GLY A 169 16.68 -7.91 18.85
N ASN A 170 16.79 -7.44 20.09
CA ASN A 170 17.46 -8.16 21.19
C ASN A 170 16.53 -9.12 21.96
N SER A 171 15.26 -9.21 21.58
CA SER A 171 14.26 -10.13 22.18
C SER A 171 13.98 -11.35 21.30
N ALA A 172 14.75 -11.54 20.23
CA ALA A 172 14.71 -12.68 19.30
C ALA A 172 16.05 -13.44 19.35
#